data_AF-A0ABD2WR49-F1
#
_entry.id   AF-A0ABD2WR49-F1
#
_cell.length_a   1.000
_cell.length_b   1.000
_cell.length_c   1.000
_cell.angle_alpha   90.00
_cell.angle_beta   90.00
_cell.angle_gamma   90.00
#
_symmetry.space_group_name_H-M   'P 1'
#
loop_
_entity.id
_entity.type
_entity.pdbx_description
1 polymer ?
#
loop_
_entity_poly.entity_id
_entity_poly.type
_entity_poly.pdbx_seq_one_letter_code
_entity_poly.pdbx_strand_id
1 'polypeptide(L)'
;MANGALLLGQLLATSLLMILAGLSTHQQGALGQLDSEYRLHQTISNFAKRKKEQKQDLAKIPGIPWQDYPLYHEIPQTSFSCAHVPAVPGMYANVETGCQVYHVCHDGREGDQGAAFLCANGTIFNQKEFACDWWYNVDCGSAPRLYELNLDPETNPYVPPAHKEQIRQDRLKAFI
;
A
#
# COMPACT_ATOMS: atom_id res chain seq x y z
N MET A 1 -48.74 69.15 -21.43
CA MET A 1 -48.97 67.76 -21.87
C MET A 1 -47.62 67.04 -21.93
N ALA A 2 -47.13 66.46 -20.83
CA ALA A 2 -45.84 65.72 -20.83
C ALA A 2 -45.64 64.68 -19.70
N ASN A 3 -46.60 64.49 -18.78
CA ASN A 3 -46.37 63.66 -17.57
C ASN A 3 -47.11 62.31 -17.55
N GLY A 4 -47.92 61.99 -18.58
CA GLY A 4 -48.65 60.71 -18.65
C GLY A 4 -47.84 59.54 -19.23
N ALA A 5 -46.92 59.82 -20.15
CA ALA A 5 -46.12 58.80 -20.82
C ALA A 5 -45.03 58.19 -19.91
N LEU A 6 -44.54 58.96 -18.93
CA LEU A 6 -43.44 58.54 -18.06
C LEU A 6 -43.89 57.51 -17.00
N LEU A 7 -45.11 57.63 -16.46
CA LEU A 7 -45.65 56.71 -15.46
C LEU A 7 -46.03 55.34 -16.06
N LEU A 8 -46.59 55.34 -17.28
CA LEU A 8 -46.89 54.10 -18.02
C LEU A 8 -45.62 53.35 -18.41
N GLY A 9 -44.55 54.06 -18.77
CA GLY A 9 -43.24 53.46 -19.05
C GLY A 9 -42.60 52.78 -17.84
N GLN A 10 -42.73 53.36 -16.64
CA GLN A 10 -42.17 52.77 -15.41
C GLN A 10 -42.94 51.54 -14.93
N LEU A 11 -44.27 51.53 -15.02
CA LEU A 11 -45.09 50.37 -14.64
C LEU A 11 -44.88 49.16 -15.57
N LEU A 12 -44.68 49.38 -16.86
CA LEU A 12 -44.37 48.31 -17.81
C LEU A 12 -42.95 47.76 -17.59
N ALA A 13 -41.98 48.62 -17.26
CA ALA A 13 -40.61 48.22 -16.98
C ALA A 13 -40.48 47.37 -15.70
N THR A 14 -41.19 47.73 -14.62
CA THR A 14 -41.18 46.94 -13.37
C THR A 14 -41.91 45.61 -13.53
N SER A 15 -43.00 45.58 -14.30
CA SER A 15 -43.72 44.35 -14.63
C SER A 15 -42.84 43.37 -15.42
N LEU A 16 -42.07 43.87 -16.38
CA LEU A 16 -41.16 43.06 -17.19
C LEU A 16 -39.99 42.50 -16.35
N LEU A 17 -39.43 43.30 -15.42
CA LEU A 17 -38.38 42.85 -14.50
C LEU A 17 -38.85 41.74 -13.55
N MET A 18 -40.08 41.80 -13.04
CA MET A 18 -40.63 40.76 -12.17
C MET A 18 -40.92 39.45 -12.94
N ILE A 19 -41.32 39.53 -14.22
CA ILE A 19 -41.51 38.36 -15.08
C ILE A 19 -40.16 37.70 -15.42
N LEU A 20 -39.13 38.49 -15.72
CA LEU A 20 -37.77 37.99 -15.98
C LEU A 20 -37.14 37.36 -14.73
N ALA A 21 -37.38 37.93 -13.54
CA ALA A 21 -36.95 37.33 -12.27
C ALA A 21 -37.72 36.04 -11.94
N GLY A 22 -39.03 35.98 -12.23
CA GLY A 22 -39.88 34.80 -12.01
C GLY A 22 -39.57 33.61 -12.93
N LEU A 23 -39.07 33.85 -14.15
CA LEU A 23 -38.63 32.79 -15.07
C LEU A 23 -37.33 32.10 -14.63
N SER A 24 -36.59 32.70 -13.68
CA SER A 24 -35.30 32.16 -13.21
C SER A 24 -35.43 31.14 -12.08
N THR A 25 -36.60 31.02 -11.43
CA THR A 25 -36.76 30.16 -10.22
C THR A 25 -37.42 28.81 -10.48
N HIS A 26 -37.76 28.47 -11.73
CA HIS A 26 -38.58 27.27 -12.00
C HIS A 26 -37.90 26.14 -12.80
N GLN A 27 -36.57 26.06 -12.82
CA GLN A 27 -35.85 24.97 -13.49
C GLN A 27 -34.67 24.41 -12.69
N GLN A 28 -34.94 23.91 -11.48
CA GLN A 28 -33.99 23.13 -10.69
C GLN A 28 -34.64 21.84 -10.19
N GLY A 29 -34.97 20.92 -11.11
CA GLY A 29 -35.65 19.67 -10.73
C GLY A 29 -35.26 18.42 -11.53
N ALA A 30 -34.78 18.55 -12.77
CA ALA A 30 -34.45 17.41 -13.63
C ALA A 30 -32.93 17.17 -13.81
N LEU A 31 -32.09 17.82 -12.99
CA LEU A 31 -30.63 17.69 -13.02
C LEU A 31 -30.05 16.96 -11.80
N GLY A 32 -30.91 16.37 -10.94
CA GLY A 32 -30.46 15.65 -9.74
C GLY A 32 -30.30 14.15 -9.93
N GLN A 33 -31.12 13.54 -10.81
CA GLN A 33 -31.14 12.08 -10.97
C GLN A 33 -30.04 11.57 -11.91
N LEU A 34 -29.73 12.34 -12.96
CA LEU A 34 -28.65 12.05 -13.92
C LEU A 34 -27.25 12.27 -13.31
N ASP A 35 -27.13 13.13 -12.29
CA ASP A 35 -25.85 13.40 -11.60
C ASP A 35 -25.40 12.21 -10.73
N SER A 36 -26.33 11.55 -10.02
CA SER A 36 -26.00 10.41 -9.15
C SER A 36 -25.52 9.19 -9.94
N GLU A 37 -26.20 8.84 -11.04
CA GLU A 37 -25.82 7.70 -11.89
C GLU A 37 -24.53 7.98 -12.67
N TYR A 38 -24.33 9.21 -13.14
CA TYR A 38 -23.08 9.63 -13.77
C TYR A 38 -21.91 9.65 -12.78
N ARG A 39 -22.12 10.13 -11.56
CA ARG A 39 -21.10 10.13 -10.49
C ARG A 39 -20.76 8.71 -10.03
N LEU A 40 -21.71 7.79 -10.01
CA LEU A 40 -21.46 6.37 -9.76
C LEU A 40 -20.70 5.73 -10.93
N HIS A 41 -21.10 5.96 -12.18
CA HIS A 41 -20.36 5.48 -13.36
C HIS A 41 -18.94 6.06 -13.42
N GLN A 42 -18.76 7.34 -13.10
CA GLN A 42 -17.46 7.99 -13.06
C GLN A 42 -16.60 7.42 -11.93
N THR A 43 -17.20 7.18 -10.75
CA THR A 43 -16.55 6.49 -9.64
C THR A 43 -16.12 5.07 -10.02
N ILE A 44 -17.02 4.26 -10.61
CA ILE A 44 -16.74 2.89 -11.08
C ILE A 44 -15.67 2.89 -12.17
N SER A 45 -15.76 3.80 -13.14
CA SER A 45 -14.77 3.98 -14.20
C SER A 45 -13.41 4.38 -13.65
N ASN A 46 -13.37 5.30 -12.68
CA ASN A 46 -12.14 5.70 -12.00
C ASN A 46 -11.55 4.57 -11.15
N PHE A 47 -12.38 3.73 -10.53
CA PHE A 47 -11.93 2.51 -9.84
C PHE A 47 -11.38 1.48 -10.83
N ALA A 48 -12.06 1.25 -11.96
CA ALA A 48 -11.60 0.35 -13.02
C ALA A 48 -10.30 0.85 -13.66
N LYS A 49 -10.16 2.16 -13.86
CA LYS A 49 -8.95 2.82 -14.35
C LYS A 49 -7.78 2.66 -13.37
N ARG A 50 -8.01 2.92 -12.07
CA ARG A 50 -6.99 2.69 -11.03
C ARG A 50 -6.56 1.22 -10.95
N LYS A 51 -7.49 0.27 -11.07
CA LYS A 51 -7.18 -1.16 -11.11
C LYS A 51 -6.34 -1.54 -12.34
N LYS A 52 -6.60 -0.90 -13.49
CA LYS A 52 -5.82 -1.09 -14.73
C LYS A 52 -4.43 -0.46 -14.66
N GLU A 53 -4.27 0.62 -13.90
CA GLU A 53 -2.99 1.32 -13.68
C GLU A 53 -2.09 0.65 -12.62
N GLN A 54 -2.63 -0.28 -11.84
CA GLN A 54 -1.92 -0.93 -10.73
C GLN A 54 -0.92 -2.02 -11.15
N LYS A 55 -0.47 -2.02 -12.41
CA LYS A 55 0.58 -2.93 -12.88
C LYS A 55 1.91 -2.19 -12.81
N GLN A 56 2.83 -2.68 -11.98
CA GLN A 56 4.17 -2.10 -11.85
C GLN A 56 4.88 -2.08 -13.21
N ASP A 57 5.45 -0.93 -13.57
CA ASP A 57 6.21 -0.74 -14.79
C ASP A 57 7.63 -1.32 -14.63
N LEU A 58 7.79 -2.58 -15.04
CA LEU A 58 9.05 -3.32 -14.87
C LEU A 58 10.23 -2.69 -15.62
N ALA A 59 9.98 -1.89 -16.66
CA ALA A 59 11.05 -1.22 -17.41
C ALA A 59 11.81 -0.17 -16.57
N LYS A 60 11.25 0.22 -15.42
CA LYS A 60 11.90 1.13 -14.46
C LYS A 60 12.75 0.43 -13.41
N ILE A 61 12.73 -0.91 -13.39
CA ILE A 61 13.53 -1.71 -12.45
C ILE A 61 14.82 -2.11 -13.17
N PRO A 62 16.01 -1.82 -12.62
CA PRO A 62 17.26 -2.29 -13.20
C PRO A 62 17.35 -3.81 -13.19
N GLY A 63 17.95 -4.37 -14.24
CA GLY A 63 18.14 -5.81 -14.40
C GLY A 63 17.05 -6.49 -15.22
N ILE A 64 17.24 -7.78 -15.47
CA ILE A 64 16.38 -8.63 -16.29
C ILE A 64 15.61 -9.57 -15.34
N PRO A 65 14.26 -9.53 -15.33
CA PRO A 65 13.45 -10.48 -14.57
C PRO A 65 13.81 -11.92 -14.90
N TRP A 66 13.80 -12.80 -13.89
CA TRP A 66 14.19 -14.21 -13.93
C TRP A 66 15.67 -14.50 -14.23
N GLN A 67 16.47 -13.48 -14.52
CA GLN A 67 17.92 -13.60 -14.64
C GLN A 67 18.62 -12.95 -13.44
N ASP A 68 18.29 -11.70 -13.16
CA ASP A 68 18.91 -10.92 -12.08
C ASP A 68 18.08 -10.98 -10.78
N TYR A 69 16.76 -11.06 -10.91
CA TYR A 69 15.84 -11.16 -9.77
C TYR A 69 14.57 -11.95 -10.13
N PRO A 70 13.97 -12.66 -9.16
CA PRO A 70 12.72 -13.40 -9.36
C PRO A 70 11.51 -12.47 -9.61
N LEU A 71 10.51 -12.98 -10.35
CA LEU A 71 9.28 -12.24 -10.66
C LEU A 71 8.03 -13.09 -10.36
N TYR A 72 7.95 -13.61 -9.14
CA TYR A 72 6.76 -14.30 -8.66
C TYR A 72 5.59 -13.31 -8.52
N HIS A 73 4.39 -13.75 -8.91
CA HIS A 73 3.14 -13.00 -8.72
C HIS A 73 2.27 -13.58 -7.59
N GLU A 74 2.60 -14.81 -7.18
CA GLU A 74 1.98 -15.56 -6.10
C GLU A 74 3.08 -16.35 -5.40
N ILE A 75 2.85 -16.72 -4.14
CA ILE A 75 3.83 -17.46 -3.34
C ILE A 75 3.83 -18.93 -3.79
N PRO A 76 4.93 -19.43 -4.39
CA PRO A 76 5.01 -20.83 -4.79
C PRO A 76 5.16 -21.74 -3.56
N GLN A 77 4.83 -23.02 -3.73
CA GLN A 77 5.17 -24.05 -2.75
C GLN A 77 6.69 -24.28 -2.73
N THR A 78 7.27 -24.40 -1.54
CA THR A 78 8.71 -24.60 -1.32
C THR A 78 8.94 -25.60 -0.19
N SER A 79 10.19 -26.03 0.02
CA SER A 79 10.56 -26.95 1.10
C SER A 79 10.90 -26.30 2.44
N PHE A 80 10.75 -24.97 2.55
CA PHE A 80 10.91 -24.23 3.81
C PHE A 80 10.10 -24.86 4.97
N SER A 81 10.44 -24.60 6.23
CA SER A 81 9.59 -24.96 7.37
C SER A 81 10.08 -24.26 8.62
N CYS A 82 9.13 -23.74 9.42
CA CYS A 82 9.41 -23.21 10.74
C CYS A 82 9.88 -24.26 11.76
N ALA A 83 9.79 -25.55 11.45
CA ALA A 83 10.37 -26.61 12.28
C ALA A 83 11.90 -26.66 12.22
N HIS A 84 12.52 -26.08 11.17
CA HIS A 84 13.95 -26.19 10.90
C HIS A 84 14.71 -24.86 11.03
N VAL A 85 14.09 -23.84 11.63
CA VAL A 85 14.71 -22.52 11.81
C VAL A 85 15.28 -22.36 13.23
N PRO A 86 16.33 -21.53 13.43
CA PRO A 86 17.02 -21.43 14.71
C PRO A 86 16.22 -20.70 15.80
N ALA A 87 15.26 -19.84 15.43
CA ALA A 87 14.51 -19.03 16.39
C ALA A 87 13.02 -18.92 16.05
N VAL A 88 12.18 -18.95 17.07
CA VAL A 88 10.75 -18.65 16.93
C VAL A 88 10.37 -17.77 18.12
N PRO A 89 9.87 -16.54 17.91
CA PRO A 89 9.51 -15.94 16.62
C PRO A 89 10.69 -15.42 15.79
N GLY A 90 10.57 -15.43 14.47
CA GLY A 90 11.62 -14.97 13.56
C GLY A 90 11.16 -14.79 12.10
N MET A 91 11.94 -14.03 11.33
CA MET A 91 11.74 -13.80 9.89
C MET A 91 12.86 -14.44 9.08
N TYR A 92 12.50 -15.11 7.98
CA TYR A 92 13.40 -15.98 7.22
C TYR A 92 13.28 -15.78 5.71
N ALA A 93 14.38 -15.44 5.06
CA ALA A 93 14.46 -15.36 3.59
C ALA A 93 14.26 -16.75 2.97
N ASN A 94 13.37 -16.89 2.00
CA ASN A 94 13.19 -18.17 1.30
C ASN A 94 14.12 -18.25 0.07
N VAL A 95 15.26 -18.91 0.25
CA VAL A 95 16.29 -19.04 -0.80
C VAL A 95 15.81 -19.78 -2.05
N GLU A 96 14.83 -20.68 -1.95
CA GLU A 96 14.26 -21.38 -3.12
C GLU A 96 13.51 -20.42 -4.07
N THR A 97 13.06 -19.29 -3.54
CA THR A 97 12.35 -18.25 -4.32
C THR A 97 13.27 -17.10 -4.76
N GLY A 98 14.59 -17.25 -4.64
CA GLY A 98 15.52 -16.14 -4.83
C GLY A 98 15.29 -15.02 -3.81
N CYS A 99 14.80 -15.37 -2.62
CA CYS A 99 14.47 -14.46 -1.51
C CYS A 99 13.36 -13.44 -1.81
N GLN A 100 12.60 -13.55 -2.91
CA GLN A 100 11.42 -12.68 -3.09
C GLN A 100 10.31 -13.04 -2.10
N VAL A 101 10.22 -14.31 -1.71
CA VAL A 101 9.39 -14.72 -0.59
C VAL A 101 10.23 -14.72 0.69
N TYR A 102 9.61 -14.28 1.78
CA TYR A 102 10.10 -14.53 3.13
C TYR A 102 8.98 -15.07 4.00
N HIS A 103 9.38 -15.78 5.06
CA HIS A 103 8.48 -16.41 5.99
C HIS A 103 8.63 -15.79 7.38
N VAL A 104 7.52 -15.76 8.10
CA VAL A 104 7.42 -15.35 9.49
C VAL A 104 6.99 -16.56 10.29
N CYS A 105 7.88 -17.04 11.14
CA CYS A 105 7.60 -18.11 12.09
C CYS A 105 7.18 -17.51 13.42
N HIS A 106 6.02 -17.92 13.92
CA HIS A 106 5.48 -17.50 15.22
C HIS A 106 4.97 -18.71 16.01
N ASP A 107 3.77 -18.67 16.58
CA ASP A 107 3.23 -19.73 17.43
C ASP A 107 2.63 -20.92 16.67
N GLY A 108 2.84 -21.00 15.35
CA GLY A 108 2.41 -22.10 14.49
C GLY A 108 0.96 -22.02 14.01
N ARG A 109 0.22 -20.95 14.35
CA ARG A 109 -1.18 -20.78 13.89
C ARG A 109 -1.30 -20.65 12.37
N GLU A 110 -0.23 -20.25 11.68
CA GLU A 110 -0.16 -20.13 10.23
C GLU A 110 0.32 -21.41 9.52
N GLY A 111 0.50 -22.51 10.27
CA GLY A 111 0.94 -23.81 9.76
C GLY A 111 2.45 -23.98 9.72
N ASP A 112 2.92 -25.09 9.14
CA ASP A 112 4.33 -25.53 9.20
C ASP A 112 5.32 -24.57 8.52
N GLN A 113 4.84 -23.73 7.60
CA GLN A 113 5.63 -22.71 6.90
C GLN A 113 5.60 -21.35 7.60
N GLY A 114 4.71 -21.17 8.58
CA GLY A 114 4.39 -19.84 9.11
C GLY A 114 3.66 -18.96 8.08
N ALA A 115 3.60 -17.66 8.35
CA ALA A 115 3.06 -16.69 7.39
C ALA A 115 4.09 -16.39 6.30
N ALA A 116 3.68 -16.44 5.04
CA ALA A 116 4.54 -16.14 3.91
C ALA A 116 4.16 -14.80 3.25
N PHE A 117 5.17 -14.06 2.81
CA PHE A 117 4.98 -12.74 2.20
C PHE A 117 5.86 -12.58 0.96
N LEU A 118 5.37 -11.80 0.00
CA LEU A 118 6.05 -11.55 -1.26
C LEU A 118 6.58 -10.10 -1.28
N CYS A 119 7.88 -9.93 -1.49
CA CYS A 119 8.49 -8.64 -1.79
C CYS A 119 8.01 -8.11 -3.16
N ALA A 120 7.96 -6.79 -3.31
CA ALA A 120 7.59 -6.14 -4.56
C ALA A 120 8.55 -6.53 -5.71
N ASN A 121 8.13 -6.37 -6.96
CA ASN A 121 8.99 -6.71 -8.09
C ASN A 121 10.26 -5.84 -8.05
N GLY A 122 11.43 -6.46 -8.21
CA GLY A 122 12.73 -5.79 -8.14
C GLY A 122 13.34 -5.72 -6.73
N THR A 123 12.62 -6.17 -5.70
CA THR A 123 13.14 -6.29 -4.34
C THR A 123 13.10 -7.73 -3.86
N ILE A 124 14.02 -8.08 -2.96
CA ILE A 124 14.11 -9.38 -2.29
C ILE A 124 14.40 -9.16 -0.81
N PHE A 125 14.04 -10.14 0.02
CA PHE A 125 14.17 -10.05 1.47
C PHE A 125 15.64 -10.09 1.89
N ASN A 126 16.08 -8.99 2.50
CA ASN A 126 17.39 -8.86 3.11
C ASN A 126 17.33 -9.42 4.53
N GLN A 127 17.85 -10.63 4.72
CA GLN A 127 17.87 -11.30 6.01
C GLN A 127 18.58 -10.50 7.10
N LYS A 128 19.58 -9.70 6.73
CA LYS A 128 20.36 -8.88 7.66
C LYS A 128 19.55 -7.72 8.23
N GLU A 129 18.73 -7.11 7.38
CA GLU A 129 17.98 -5.88 7.70
C GLU A 129 16.52 -6.18 8.07
N PHE A 130 16.08 -7.43 7.97
CA PHE A 130 14.71 -7.88 8.20
C PHE A 130 13.67 -7.12 7.36
N ALA A 131 14.03 -6.75 6.12
CA ALA A 131 13.19 -5.97 5.22
C ALA A 131 13.46 -6.34 3.76
N CYS A 132 12.51 -6.04 2.86
CA CYS A 132 12.76 -6.12 1.43
C CYS A 132 13.66 -4.95 0.99
N ASP A 133 14.71 -5.25 0.25
CA ASP A 133 15.65 -4.28 -0.34
C ASP A 133 15.82 -4.59 -1.84
N TRP A 134 16.42 -3.69 -2.59
CA TRP A 134 16.73 -3.90 -4.00
C TRP A 134 17.55 -5.16 -4.20
N TRP A 135 17.22 -5.93 -5.24
CA TRP A 135 17.84 -7.24 -5.49
C TRP A 135 19.38 -7.19 -5.53
N TYR A 136 19.95 -6.10 -6.04
CA TYR A 136 21.40 -5.91 -6.15
C TYR A 136 22.09 -5.55 -4.82
N ASN A 137 21.34 -5.24 -3.76
CA ASN A 137 21.87 -4.99 -2.42
C ASN A 137 21.93 -6.27 -1.57
N VAL A 138 21.34 -7.38 -2.03
CA VAL A 138 21.10 -8.56 -1.21
C VAL A 138 21.77 -9.79 -1.81
N ASP A 139 22.71 -10.38 -1.07
CA ASP A 139 23.23 -11.72 -1.36
C ASP A 139 22.27 -12.77 -0.78
N CYS A 140 21.24 -13.14 -1.55
CA CYS A 140 20.24 -14.12 -1.15
C CYS A 140 20.85 -15.48 -0.75
N GLY A 141 21.91 -15.93 -1.44
CA GLY A 141 22.57 -17.21 -1.14
C GLY A 141 23.24 -17.24 0.23
N SER A 142 23.57 -16.07 0.79
CA SER A 142 24.11 -15.94 2.13
C SER A 142 23.07 -15.98 3.25
N ALA A 143 21.78 -15.82 2.93
CA ALA A 143 20.73 -15.62 3.92
C ALA A 143 20.68 -16.70 5.02
N PRO A 144 20.86 -18.01 4.75
CA PRO A 144 20.85 -19.02 5.81
C PRO A 144 21.91 -18.81 6.89
N ARG A 145 23.06 -18.23 6.55
CA ARG A 145 24.13 -17.89 7.52
C ARG A 145 23.73 -16.73 8.45
N LEU A 146 22.70 -15.97 8.09
CA LEU A 146 22.21 -14.82 8.81
C LEU A 146 20.92 -15.11 9.59
N TYR A 147 20.38 -16.34 9.52
CA TYR A 147 19.17 -16.72 10.25
C TYR A 147 19.32 -16.59 11.77
N GLU A 148 20.54 -16.75 12.29
CA GLU A 148 20.86 -16.57 13.71
C GLU A 148 20.68 -15.12 14.19
N LEU A 149 20.55 -14.13 13.30
CA LEU A 149 20.18 -12.77 13.70
C LEU A 149 18.81 -12.73 14.38
N ASN A 150 17.93 -13.71 14.12
CA ASN A 150 16.67 -13.84 14.86
C ASN A 150 16.87 -14.25 16.33
N LEU A 151 18.04 -14.76 16.73
CA LEU A 151 18.34 -15.08 18.13
C LEU A 151 18.78 -13.85 18.92
N ASP A 152 19.30 -12.82 18.25
CA ASP A 152 19.78 -11.63 18.92
C ASP A 152 18.62 -10.69 19.28
N PRO A 153 18.36 -10.42 20.57
CA PRO A 153 17.26 -9.56 20.97
C PRO A 153 17.39 -8.12 20.48
N GLU A 154 18.61 -7.63 20.21
CA GLU A 154 18.79 -6.25 19.71
C GLU A 154 18.32 -6.11 18.26
N THR A 155 18.50 -7.16 17.44
CA THR A 155 18.16 -7.14 16.02
C THR A 155 16.80 -7.79 15.70
N ASN A 156 16.35 -8.79 16.46
CA ASN A 156 15.07 -9.48 16.23
C ASN A 156 13.89 -8.47 16.26
N PRO A 157 13.07 -8.39 15.17
CA PRO A 157 11.96 -7.44 15.07
C PRO A 157 10.77 -7.76 15.99
N TYR A 158 10.68 -8.98 16.53
CA TYR A 158 9.63 -9.39 17.47
C TYR A 158 9.92 -9.01 18.93
N VAL A 159 11.13 -8.54 19.24
CA VAL A 159 11.47 -8.08 20.58
C VAL A 159 11.02 -6.62 20.75
N PRO A 160 10.13 -6.30 21.72
CA PRO A 160 9.65 -4.94 21.91
C PRO A 160 10.79 -3.95 22.23
N PRO A 161 10.74 -2.70 21.74
CA PRO A 161 11.80 -1.71 21.99
C PRO A 161 12.11 -1.47 23.47
N ALA A 162 11.09 -1.49 24.34
CA ALA A 162 11.27 -1.35 25.79
C ALA A 162 12.14 -2.48 26.37
N HIS A 163 11.98 -3.72 25.87
CA HIS A 163 12.80 -4.84 26.28
C HIS A 163 14.23 -4.73 25.76
N LYS A 164 14.42 -4.26 24.52
CA LYS A 164 15.76 -3.98 23.96
C LYS A 164 16.52 -2.95 24.79
N GLU A 165 15.83 -1.88 25.22
CA GLU A 165 16.44 -0.86 26.09
C GLU A 165 16.85 -1.44 27.44
N GLN A 166 15.98 -2.25 28.05
CA GLN A 166 16.32 -2.93 29.31
C GLN A 166 17.57 -3.80 29.17
N ILE A 167 17.67 -4.60 28.10
CA ILE A 167 18.85 -5.43 27.80
C ILE A 167 20.11 -4.56 27.67
N ARG A 168 20.03 -3.45 26.95
CA ARG A 168 21.15 -2.51 26.78
C ARG A 168 21.62 -1.96 28.12
N GLN A 169 20.68 -1.51 28.96
CA GLN A 169 20.99 -0.96 30.28
C GLN A 169 21.61 -2.02 31.20
N ASP A 170 21.11 -3.25 31.18
CA ASP A 170 21.65 -4.33 32.01
C ASP A 170 23.05 -4.76 31.56
N ARG A 171 23.31 -4.78 30.24
CA ARG A 171 24.68 -4.97 29.69
C ARG A 171 25.62 -3.85 30.16
N LEU A 172 25.21 -2.58 30.07
CA LEU A 172 26.03 -1.45 30.52
C LEU A 172 26.39 -1.53 32.01
N LYS A 173 25.45 -1.95 32.86
CA LYS A 173 25.69 -2.15 34.30
C LYS A 173 26.65 -3.30 34.58
N ALA A 174 26.68 -4.35 33.76
CA ALA A 174 27.59 -5.47 33.93
C ALA A 174 29.07 -5.10 33.68
N PHE A 175 29.34 -3.93 33.08
CA PHE A 175 30.68 -3.40 32.85
C PHE A 175 31.18 -2.43 33.93
N ILE A 176 30.38 -2.18 34.98
CA ILE A 176 30.69 -1.28 36.10
C ILE A 176 30.80 -2.12 37.38
#